data_AF-B9X9C1-F1
#
_entry.id   AF-B9X9C1-F1
#
_cell.length_a   1.000
_cell.length_b   1.000
_cell.length_c   1.000
_cell.angle_alpha   90.00
_cell.angle_beta   90.00
_cell.angle_gamma   90.00
#
_symmetry.space_group_name_H-M   'P 1'
#
loop_
_entity.id
_entity.type
_entity.pdbx_description
1 polymer ?
#
loop_
_entity_poly.entity_id
_entity_poly.type
_entity_poly.pdbx_seq_one_letter_code
_entity_poly.pdbx_strand_id
1 'polypeptide(L)'
;MLKLANYLLLTLLLCCNTIASLPDEPKPPIIQTLGSLAKYEAKLSDYVMYLITFLAKTKVKVNDPNYPEYTFPDLSTLRDEHSITSIKHNIKILLEYIQKTKPIAQKVYNQYSLVKNVNYK
;
A
#
# COMPACT_ATOMS: atom_id res chain seq x y z
N MET A 1 -35.44 -12.35 22.44
CA MET A 1 -34.48 -13.05 21.56
C MET A 1 -34.18 -12.27 20.26
N LEU A 2 -35.19 -11.70 19.57
CA LEU A 2 -35.00 -10.94 18.33
C LEU A 2 -34.03 -9.74 18.45
N LYS A 3 -34.10 -8.98 19.56
CA LYS A 3 -33.18 -7.85 19.82
C LYS A 3 -31.72 -8.29 19.98
N LEU A 4 -31.47 -9.42 20.65
CA LEU A 4 -30.11 -9.92 20.90
C LEU A 4 -29.45 -10.41 19.60
N ALA A 5 -30.22 -11.08 18.75
CA ALA A 5 -29.78 -11.49 17.41
C ALA A 5 -29.43 -10.28 16.53
N ASN A 6 -30.23 -9.20 16.58
CA ASN A 6 -29.94 -7.96 15.85
C ASN A 6 -28.67 -7.26 16.37
N TYR A 7 -28.43 -7.24 17.68
CA TYR A 7 -27.19 -6.68 18.23
C TYR A 7 -25.96 -7.52 17.84
N LEU A 8 -26.07 -8.85 17.86
CA LEU A 8 -25.00 -9.75 17.42
C LEU A 8 -24.68 -9.55 15.93
N LEU A 9 -25.71 -9.40 15.09
CA LEU A 9 -25.57 -9.12 13.66
C LEU A 9 -24.89 -7.76 13.42
N LEU A 10 -25.26 -6.73 14.18
CA LEU A 10 -24.60 -5.42 14.13
C LEU A 10 -23.13 -5.52 14.56
N THR A 11 -22.80 -6.26 15.63
CA THR A 11 -21.41 -6.45 16.05
C THR A 11 -20.60 -7.21 15.01
N LEU A 12 -21.19 -8.19 14.32
CA LEU A 12 -20.52 -8.94 13.24
C LEU A 12 -20.24 -8.05 12.02
N LEU A 13 -21.16 -7.14 11.69
CA LEU A 13 -21.03 -6.18 10.58
C LEU A 13 -20.03 -5.05 10.91
N LEU A 14 -19.90 -4.68 12.19
CA LEU A 14 -18.93 -3.67 12.65
C LEU A 14 -17.51 -4.23 12.80
N CYS A 15 -17.37 -5.54 12.96
CA CYS A 15 -16.08 -6.25 12.92
C CYS A 15 -15.60 -6.43 11.47
N CYS A 16 -15.25 -5.33 10.80
CA CYS A 16 -14.52 -5.37 9.53
C CYS A 16 -13.12 -5.97 9.76
N ASN A 17 -13.05 -7.30 9.85
CA ASN A 17 -11.82 -8.05 10.06
C ASN A 17 -10.95 -8.12 8.79
N THR A 18 -11.43 -7.59 7.65
CA THR A 18 -10.70 -7.53 6.40
C THR A 18 -9.57 -6.48 6.43
N ILE A 19 -8.47 -6.78 5.74
CA ILE A 19 -7.41 -5.81 5.46
C ILE A 19 -7.74 -5.03 4.20
N ALA A 20 -7.12 -3.86 4.01
CA ALA A 20 -7.34 -3.05 2.81
C ALA A 20 -6.84 -3.79 1.55
N SER A 21 -7.47 -3.51 0.40
CA SER A 21 -6.99 -4.01 -0.90
C SER A 21 -5.76 -3.24 -1.37
N LEU A 22 -4.87 -3.90 -2.10
CA LEU A 22 -3.71 -3.23 -2.68
C LEU A 22 -4.11 -2.42 -3.93
N PRO A 23 -3.73 -1.14 -4.03
CA PRO A 23 -3.93 -0.35 -5.24
C PRO A 23 -2.94 -0.77 -6.34
N ASP A 24 -3.29 -0.43 -7.57
CA ASP A 24 -2.41 -0.56 -8.71
C ASP A 24 -1.25 0.43 -8.64
N GLU A 25 -0.08 -0.01 -9.09
CA GLU A 25 1.10 0.84 -9.17
C GLU A 25 0.92 1.94 -10.23
N PRO A 26 1.30 3.20 -9.92
CA PRO A 26 1.25 4.29 -10.89
C PRO A 26 2.06 3.97 -12.15
N LYS A 27 1.43 4.16 -13.33
CA LYS A 27 2.10 3.99 -14.62
C LYS A 27 2.89 5.25 -15.00
N PRO A 28 4.07 5.11 -15.62
CA PRO A 28 4.86 6.24 -16.07
C PRO A 28 4.10 7.06 -17.13
N PRO A 29 4.35 8.37 -17.22
CA PRO A 29 3.69 9.23 -18.19
C PRO A 29 4.24 8.96 -19.60
N ILE A 30 3.37 8.99 -20.61
CA ILE A 30 3.75 8.81 -22.02
C ILE A 30 4.66 9.97 -22.49
N ILE A 31 4.30 11.20 -22.13
CA ILE A 31 5.09 12.40 -22.42
C ILE A 31 5.84 12.79 -21.15
N GLN A 32 7.16 13.00 -21.25
CA GLN A 32 8.03 13.35 -20.12
C GLN A 32 8.31 14.86 -20.03
N THR A 33 7.27 15.66 -19.82
CA THR A 33 7.44 17.07 -19.46
C THR A 33 7.77 17.20 -17.96
N LEU A 34 8.30 18.35 -17.54
CA LEU A 34 8.55 18.62 -16.12
C LEU A 34 7.29 18.37 -15.27
N GLY A 35 6.14 18.91 -15.70
CA GLY A 35 4.88 18.75 -14.98
C GLY A 35 4.35 17.32 -14.96
N SER A 36 4.51 16.55 -16.03
CA SER A 36 4.05 15.14 -16.05
C SER A 36 4.94 14.25 -15.19
N LEU A 37 6.25 14.50 -15.16
CA LEU A 37 7.19 13.82 -14.27
C LEU A 37 6.93 14.17 -12.80
N ALA A 38 6.72 15.45 -12.47
CA ALA A 38 6.38 15.87 -11.10
C ALA A 38 5.08 15.20 -10.61
N LYS A 39 4.04 15.15 -11.46
CA LYS A 39 2.79 14.45 -11.15
C LYS A 39 3.00 12.96 -10.96
N TYR A 40 3.91 12.35 -11.72
CA TYR A 40 4.23 10.93 -11.59
C TYR A 40 4.98 10.63 -10.29
N GLU A 41 5.98 11.44 -9.96
CA GLU A 41 6.70 11.38 -8.70
C GLU A 41 5.75 11.48 -7.49
N ALA A 42 4.83 12.44 -7.49
CA ALA A 42 3.85 12.59 -6.41
C ALA A 42 3.00 11.32 -6.25
N LYS A 43 2.50 10.74 -7.36
CA LYS A 43 1.76 9.47 -7.32
C LYS A 43 2.59 8.31 -6.79
N LEU A 44 3.87 8.24 -7.14
CA LEU A 44 4.77 7.22 -6.61
C LEU A 44 4.98 7.41 -5.11
N SER A 45 5.15 8.65 -4.64
CA SER A 45 5.26 8.97 -3.20
C SER A 45 4.01 8.54 -2.43
N ASP A 46 2.82 8.85 -2.95
CA ASP A 46 1.54 8.40 -2.37
C ASP A 46 1.45 6.87 -2.31
N TYR A 47 1.87 6.19 -3.39
CA TYR A 47 1.89 4.73 -3.46
C TYR A 47 2.86 4.11 -2.44
N VAL A 48 4.06 4.68 -2.28
CA VAL A 48 5.04 4.27 -1.27
C VAL A 48 4.44 4.43 0.14
N MET A 49 3.83 5.58 0.43
CA MET A 49 3.17 5.83 1.71
C MET A 49 2.03 4.84 1.97
N TYR A 50 1.27 4.51 0.92
CA TYR A 50 0.24 3.49 0.98
C TYR A 50 0.82 2.13 1.40
N LEU A 51 1.86 1.64 0.71
CA LEU A 51 2.48 0.34 1.00
C LEU A 51 2.98 0.25 2.45
N ILE A 52 3.65 1.29 2.94
CA ILE A 52 4.15 1.37 4.32
C ILE A 52 2.98 1.31 5.31
N THR A 53 1.96 2.14 5.08
CA THR A 53 0.79 2.21 5.95
C THR A 53 0.04 0.89 5.97
N PHE A 54 -0.13 0.26 4.81
CA PHE A 54 -0.74 -1.05 4.66
C PHE A 54 0.01 -2.09 5.49
N LEU A 55 1.33 -2.18 5.33
CA LEU A 55 2.16 -3.14 6.05
C LEU A 55 2.14 -2.89 7.57
N ALA A 56 2.26 -1.64 8.01
CA ALA A 56 2.26 -1.28 9.43
C ALA A 56 0.91 -1.58 10.09
N LYS A 57 -0.20 -1.13 9.48
CA LYS A 57 -1.54 -1.37 10.03
C LYS A 57 -1.89 -2.86 10.03
N THR A 58 -1.48 -3.59 9.00
CA THR A 58 -1.74 -5.03 8.92
C THR A 58 -0.95 -5.78 9.99
N LYS A 59 0.34 -5.46 10.20
CA LYS A 59 1.16 -6.05 11.28
C LYS A 59 0.48 -5.95 12.64
N VAL A 60 0.02 -4.74 13.00
CA VAL A 60 -0.69 -4.50 14.26
C VAL A 60 -2.01 -5.28 14.34
N LYS A 61 -2.76 -5.35 13.24
CA LYS A 61 -4.07 -6.03 13.18
C LYS A 61 -3.95 -7.54 13.32
N VAL A 62 -2.98 -8.17 12.66
CA VAL A 62 -2.86 -9.64 12.62
C VAL A 62 -2.04 -10.18 13.79
N ASN A 63 -1.17 -9.35 14.38
CA ASN A 63 -0.32 -9.71 15.52
C ASN A 63 0.42 -11.05 15.34
N ASP A 64 0.91 -11.30 14.12
CA ASP A 64 1.62 -12.52 13.76
C ASP A 64 3.11 -12.41 14.10
N PRO A 65 3.67 -13.28 14.96
CA PRO A 65 5.10 -13.29 15.28
C PRO A 65 6.01 -13.51 14.06
N ASN A 66 5.50 -14.12 12.99
CA ASN A 66 6.22 -14.40 11.76
C ASN A 66 5.87 -13.41 10.64
N TYR A 67 5.32 -12.25 10.98
CA TYR A 67 4.97 -11.22 10.01
C TYR A 67 6.22 -10.82 9.18
N PRO A 68 6.11 -10.69 7.85
CA PRO A 68 7.26 -10.35 7.02
C PRO A 68 7.93 -9.04 7.43
N GLU A 69 9.25 -9.05 7.50
CA GLU A 69 10.03 -7.84 7.73
C GLU A 69 10.05 -6.95 6.49
N TYR A 70 10.04 -5.63 6.72
CA TYR A 70 10.10 -4.61 5.70
C TYR A 70 10.79 -3.36 6.25
N THR A 71 11.40 -2.58 5.37
CA THR A 71 12.11 -1.35 5.73
C THR A 71 11.32 -0.12 5.32
N PHE A 72 11.56 0.99 6.01
CA PHE A 72 11.06 2.30 5.60
C PHE A 72 11.95 2.87 4.49
N PRO A 73 11.39 3.65 3.56
CA PRO A 73 12.17 4.33 2.54
C PRO A 73 13.07 5.38 3.19
N ASP A 74 14.30 5.50 2.70
CA ASP A 74 15.18 6.60 3.10
C ASP A 74 14.84 7.86 2.30
N LEU A 75 13.94 8.66 2.86
CA LEU A 75 13.47 9.91 2.23
C LEU A 75 14.53 11.01 2.24
N SER A 76 15.61 10.88 3.00
CA SER A 76 16.69 11.89 3.04
C SER A 76 17.46 11.98 1.71
N THR A 77 17.31 10.96 0.86
CA THR A 77 17.94 10.86 -0.46
C THR A 77 17.16 11.59 -1.56
N LEU A 78 15.94 12.06 -1.26
CA LEU A 78 15.11 12.83 -2.17
C LEU A 78 15.63 14.26 -2.29
N ARG A 79 15.60 14.79 -3.51
CA ARG A 79 15.97 16.16 -3.83
C ARG A 79 14.73 17.06 -3.78
N ASP A 80 14.88 18.27 -3.26
CA ASP A 80 13.84 19.29 -3.17
C ASP A 80 13.74 20.19 -4.42
N GLU A 81 14.78 20.18 -5.25
CA GLU A 81 14.85 20.95 -6.49
C GLU A 81 13.76 20.56 -7.52
N HIS A 82 13.04 21.55 -8.03
CA HIS A 82 12.03 21.34 -9.08
C HIS A 82 12.65 21.34 -10.49
N SER A 83 13.49 20.34 -10.78
CA SER A 83 14.13 20.14 -12.08
C SER A 83 13.87 18.74 -12.65
N ILE A 84 13.94 18.57 -13.97
CA ILE A 84 13.75 17.24 -14.61
C ILE A 84 14.76 16.22 -14.05
N THR A 85 16.01 16.63 -13.84
CA THR A 85 17.07 15.76 -13.31
C THR A 85 16.75 15.30 -11.89
N SER A 86 16.35 16.23 -11.03
CA SER A 86 16.07 15.95 -9.62
C SER A 86 14.80 15.12 -9.45
N ILE A 87 13.76 15.39 -10.25
CA ILE A 87 12.55 14.56 -10.28
C ILE A 87 12.83 13.15 -10.79
N LYS A 88 13.65 12.98 -11.84
CA LYS A 88 14.04 11.63 -12.32
C LYS A 88 14.84 10.85 -11.28
N HIS A 89 15.70 11.53 -10.53
CA HIS A 89 16.43 10.94 -9.41
C HIS A 89 15.47 10.46 -8.30
N ASN A 90 14.51 11.30 -7.91
CA ASN A 90 13.50 10.93 -6.91
C ASN A 90 12.61 9.77 -7.38
N ILE A 91 12.12 9.81 -8.63
CA ILE A 91 11.36 8.71 -9.24
C ILE A 91 12.14 7.39 -9.16
N LYS A 92 13.44 7.40 -9.47
CA LYS A 92 14.28 6.20 -9.40
C LYS A 92 14.31 5.63 -7.98
N ILE A 93 14.54 6.46 -6.96
CA ILE A 93 14.55 6.02 -5.55
C ILE A 93 13.20 5.42 -5.15
N LEU A 94 12.10 6.09 -5.50
CA LEU A 94 10.75 5.61 -5.18
C LEU A 94 10.46 4.27 -5.85
N LEU A 95 10.82 4.11 -7.13
CA LEU A 95 10.66 2.84 -7.85
C LEU A 95 11.52 1.71 -7.26
N GLU A 96 12.76 1.99 -6.87
CA GLU A 96 13.63 1.00 -6.21
C GLU A 96 13.03 0.51 -4.88
N TYR A 97 12.41 1.42 -4.12
CA TYR A 97 11.67 1.04 -2.91
C TYR A 97 10.43 0.18 -3.25
N ILE A 98 9.62 0.60 -4.22
CA ILE A 98 8.41 -0.12 -4.65
C ILE A 98 8.76 -1.53 -5.10
N GLN A 99 9.83 -1.69 -5.88
CA GLN A 99 10.27 -2.99 -6.38
C GLN A 99 10.56 -3.98 -5.25
N LYS A 100 11.13 -3.50 -4.13
CA LYS A 100 11.44 -4.34 -2.95
C LYS A 100 10.19 -4.62 -2.11
N THR A 101 9.34 -3.61 -1.91
CA THR A 101 8.26 -3.65 -0.91
C THR A 101 6.95 -4.21 -1.46
N LYS A 102 6.62 -3.95 -2.72
CA LYS A 102 5.36 -4.39 -3.34
C LYS A 102 5.15 -5.91 -3.28
N PRO A 103 6.16 -6.78 -3.57
CA PRO A 103 5.99 -8.23 -3.43
C PRO A 103 5.68 -8.66 -1.99
N ILE A 104 6.25 -7.97 -0.99
CA ILE A 104 5.98 -8.23 0.44
C ILE A 104 4.53 -7.86 0.76
N ALA A 105 4.08 -6.67 0.33
CA ALA A 105 2.70 -6.24 0.51
C ALA A 105 1.71 -7.21 -0.17
N GLN A 106 2.03 -7.69 -1.38
CA GLN A 106 1.24 -8.70 -2.08
C GLN A 106 1.18 -10.03 -1.32
N LYS A 107 2.30 -10.50 -0.76
CA LYS A 107 2.33 -11.70 0.08
C LYS A 107 1.46 -11.54 1.32
N VAL A 108 1.59 -10.42 2.03
CA VAL A 108 0.77 -10.08 3.19
C VAL A 108 -0.71 -10.03 2.82
N TYR A 109 -1.05 -9.33 1.73
CA TYR A 109 -2.43 -9.27 1.25
C TYR A 109 -2.97 -10.67 0.97
N ASN A 110 -2.23 -11.47 0.21
CA ASN A 110 -2.61 -12.83 -0.15
C ASN A 110 -2.76 -13.78 1.04
N GLN A 111 -2.05 -13.53 2.14
CA GLN A 111 -2.06 -14.36 3.34
C GLN A 111 -3.22 -13.99 4.27
N TYR A 112 -3.49 -12.70 4.45
CA TYR A 112 -4.46 -12.21 5.46
C TYR A 112 -5.75 -11.64 4.86
N SER A 113 -5.88 -11.54 3.54
CA SER A 113 -7.15 -11.18 2.91
C SER A 113 -8.14 -12.35 3.02
N LEU A 114 -9.25 -12.14 3.73
CA LEU A 114 -10.33 -13.11 3.87
C LEU A 114 -11.07 -13.40 2.53
N VAL A 115 -10.77 -12.62 1.48
CA VAL A 115 -11.46 -12.65 0.18
C VAL A 115 -11.15 -13.90 -0.65
N LYS A 116 -10.14 -14.71 -0.29
CA LYS A 116 -9.78 -15.93 -1.04
C LYS A 116 -10.78 -17.09 -0.94
N ASN A 117 -11.76 -17.04 -0.03
CA ASN A 117 -12.71 -18.15 0.18
C ASN A 117 -14.11 -17.93 -0.38
N VAL A 118 -14.35 -16.90 -1.21
CA VAL A 118 -15.60 -16.80 -1.97
C VAL A 118 -15.35 -17.34 -3.38
N ASN A 119 -15.27 -18.68 -3.48
CA ASN A 119 -15.50 -19.35 -4.74
C ASN A 119 -16.89 -18.93 -5.22
N TYR A 120 -16.96 -18.13 -6.29
CA TYR A 120 -18.14 -18.11 -7.13
C TYR A 120 -18.25 -19.50 -7.77
N LYS A 121 -19.12 -20.33 -7.20
CA LYS A 121 -19.66 -21.50 -7.87
C LYS A 121 -20.58 -21.07 -8.99
#